data_AF-A0A2G4IWF6-F1
#
_entry.id   AF-A0A2G4IWF6-F1
#
_cell.length_a   1.000
_cell.length_b   1.000
_cell.length_c   1.000
_cell.angle_alpha   90.00
_cell.angle_beta   90.00
_cell.angle_gamma   90.00
#
_symmetry.space_group_name_H-M   'P 1'
#
loop_
_entity.id
_entity.type
_entity.pdbx_description
1 polymer ?
#
loop_
_entity_poly.entity_id
_entity_poly.type
_entity_poly.pdbx_seq_one_letter_code
_entity_poly.pdbx_strand_id
1 'polypeptide(L)'
;MEVRHVMKIEIFPAIDDATVDDCCAVDCSAADDDHLEEMQELLQRLDAGDEVSFVDDGTRSLRFDLCESCRQRFVKNPLGVKSGKQLNFSNN
;
A
#
# COMPACT_ATOMS: atom_id res chain seq x y z
N MET A 1 19.77 31.28 9.13
CA MET A 1 19.24 30.02 9.69
C MET A 1 18.59 29.29 8.53
N GLU A 2 19.09 28.11 8.15
CA GLU A 2 18.57 27.36 7.00
C GLU A 2 17.36 26.54 7.45
N VAL A 3 16.19 26.77 6.82
CA VAL A 3 14.94 26.09 7.18
C VAL A 3 14.99 24.64 6.71
N ARG A 4 14.90 23.70 7.66
CA ARG A 4 14.78 22.27 7.37
C ARG A 4 13.33 21.84 7.39
N HIS A 5 12.99 20.92 6.50
CA HIS A 5 11.63 20.43 6.33
C HIS A 5 11.58 18.93 6.52
N VAL A 6 10.62 18.44 7.29
CA VAL A 6 10.41 17.01 7.50
C VAL A 6 9.26 16.57 6.61
N MET A 7 9.48 15.53 5.80
CA MET A 7 8.47 14.92 4.94
C MET A 7 8.19 13.49 5.43
N LYS A 8 6.92 13.13 5.57
CA LYS A 8 6.46 11.79 5.91
C LYS A 8 5.57 11.27 4.78
N ILE A 9 5.81 10.04 4.32
CA ILE A 9 4.97 9.33 3.35
C ILE A 9 4.50 8.05 4.00
N GLU A 10 3.20 7.79 3.94
CA GLU A 10 2.61 6.52 4.34
C GLU A 10 2.03 5.85 3.10
N ILE A 11 2.41 4.59 2.90
CA ILE A 11 1.99 3.76 1.77
C ILE A 11 1.17 2.65 2.36
N PHE A 12 -0.09 2.52 1.94
CA PHE A 12 -0.99 1.45 2.33
C PHE A 12 -1.25 0.58 1.10
N PRO A 13 -1.36 -0.75 1.25
CA PRO A 13 -1.80 -1.60 0.16
C PRO A 13 -3.22 -1.17 -0.28
N ALA A 14 -3.44 -1.11 -1.58
CA ALA A 14 -4.78 -0.95 -2.14
C ALA A 14 -5.41 -2.35 -2.31
N ILE A 15 -6.64 -2.51 -1.86
CA ILE A 15 -7.46 -3.69 -2.18
C ILE A 15 -8.26 -3.31 -3.43
N ASP A 16 -8.12 -4.08 -4.52
CA ASP A 16 -8.94 -3.89 -5.70
C ASP A 16 -10.33 -4.52 -5.47
N ASP A 17 -11.38 -3.70 -5.47
CA ASP A 17 -12.80 -4.14 -5.32
C ASP A 17 -13.32 -5.02 -6.49
N ALA A 18 -12.44 -5.48 -7.38
CA ALA A 18 -12.82 -6.30 -8.53
C ALA A 18 -13.10 -7.77 -8.19
N THR A 19 -12.87 -8.19 -6.94
CA THR A 19 -13.06 -9.58 -6.48
C THR A 19 -14.22 -9.79 -5.51
N VAL A 20 -14.97 -8.73 -5.16
CA VAL A 20 -16.04 -8.81 -4.15
C VAL A 20 -17.29 -9.55 -4.64
N ASP A 21 -17.36 -9.93 -5.92
CA ASP A 21 -18.51 -10.68 -6.50
C ASP A 21 -18.42 -12.20 -6.29
N ASP A 22 -17.26 -12.76 -5.89
CA ASP A 22 -17.10 -14.22 -5.78
C ASP A 22 -17.45 -14.78 -4.39
N CYS A 23 -17.40 -13.96 -3.33
CA CYS A 23 -17.64 -14.42 -1.95
C CYS A 23 -19.07 -14.21 -1.44
N CYS A 24 -19.90 -13.41 -2.12
CA CYS A 24 -21.27 -13.10 -1.67
C CYS A 24 -22.37 -13.91 -2.38
N ALA A 25 -22.00 -14.86 -3.25
CA ALA A 25 -22.93 -15.70 -4.02
C ALA A 25 -23.01 -17.17 -3.56
N VAL A 26 -22.37 -17.56 -2.44
CA VAL A 26 -22.54 -18.88 -1.83
C VAL A 26 -23.49 -18.79 -0.64
N ASP A 27 -24.77 -19.05 -0.94
CA ASP A 27 -25.79 -19.62 -0.07
C ASP A 27 -25.53 -19.54 1.45
N CYS A 28 -26.03 -18.47 2.09
CA CYS A 28 -26.09 -18.32 3.55
C CYS A 28 -27.14 -19.25 4.19
N SER A 29 -27.09 -20.55 3.92
CA SER A 29 -27.93 -21.53 4.62
C SER A 29 -27.23 -22.84 5.01
N ALA A 30 -25.91 -22.98 4.82
CA ALA A 30 -25.17 -24.18 5.23
C ALA A 30 -23.73 -23.98 5.77
N ALA A 31 -23.26 -22.75 6.00
CA ALA A 31 -21.83 -22.47 6.23
C ALA A 31 -21.46 -21.93 7.63
N ASP A 32 -22.32 -22.03 8.64
CA ASP A 32 -22.06 -21.38 9.95
C ASP A 32 -21.09 -22.16 10.87
N ASP A 33 -20.76 -23.43 10.56
CA ASP A 33 -19.90 -24.27 11.42
C ASP A 33 -18.47 -24.50 10.87
N ASP A 34 -18.23 -24.49 9.56
CA ASP A 34 -16.90 -24.81 8.99
C ASP A 34 -15.89 -23.64 9.07
N HIS A 35 -16.36 -22.39 9.19
CA HIS A 35 -15.47 -21.23 9.22
C HIS A 35 -14.80 -21.02 10.58
N LEU A 36 -15.40 -21.51 11.66
CA LEU A 36 -14.83 -21.34 13.01
C LEU A 36 -13.60 -22.21 13.24
N GLU A 37 -13.55 -23.41 12.67
CA GLU A 37 -12.36 -24.27 12.70
C GLU A 37 -11.23 -23.67 11.87
N GLU A 38 -11.50 -23.19 10.66
CA GLU A 38 -10.50 -22.47 9.84
C GLU A 38 -9.96 -21.22 10.56
N MET A 39 -10.83 -20.45 11.22
CA MET A 39 -10.41 -19.30 12.03
C MET A 39 -9.56 -19.73 13.22
N GLN A 40 -9.90 -20.82 13.89
CA GLN A 40 -9.10 -21.34 15.02
C GLN A 40 -7.73 -21.85 14.57
N GLU A 41 -7.66 -22.57 13.45
CA GLU A 41 -6.38 -23.00 12.87
C GLU A 41 -5.52 -21.81 12.44
N LEU A 42 -6.14 -20.78 11.84
CA LEU A 42 -5.45 -19.54 11.50
C LEU A 42 -4.89 -18.88 12.76
N LEU A 43 -5.72 -18.62 13.77
CA LEU A 43 -5.31 -18.00 15.04
C LEU A 43 -4.21 -18.79 15.76
N GLN A 44 -4.28 -20.12 15.75
CA GLN A 44 -3.30 -21.00 16.40
C GLN A 44 -1.96 -21.00 15.66
N ARG A 45 -1.96 -20.77 14.34
CA ARG A 45 -0.75 -20.55 13.55
C ARG A 45 -0.11 -19.17 13.82
N LEU A 46 -0.92 -18.13 14.08
CA LEU A 46 -0.41 -16.80 14.48
C LEU A 46 0.31 -16.88 15.85
N ASP A 47 -0.28 -17.60 16.81
CA ASP A 47 0.25 -17.75 18.17
C ASP A 47 1.54 -18.61 18.23
N ALA A 48 1.77 -19.47 17.23
CA ALA A 48 2.93 -20.37 17.16
C ALA A 48 4.26 -19.65 16.81
N GLY A 49 4.25 -18.33 16.62
CA GLY A 49 5.46 -17.50 16.70
C GLY A 49 6.32 -17.44 15.44
N ASP A 50 5.77 -17.77 14.26
CA ASP A 50 6.46 -17.58 12.97
C ASP A 50 6.02 -16.29 12.26
N GLU A 51 5.74 -15.24 13.04
CA GLU A 51 4.92 -14.13 12.55
C GLU A 51 5.38 -12.72 12.96
N VAL A 52 6.68 -12.48 12.89
CA VAL A 52 7.18 -11.09 12.79
C VAL A 52 6.98 -10.55 11.36
N SER A 53 6.47 -11.35 10.43
CA SER A 53 6.32 -11.03 9.00
C SER A 53 4.89 -10.80 8.51
N PHE A 54 3.83 -11.19 9.24
CA PHE A 54 2.43 -10.96 8.81
C PHE A 54 1.86 -9.61 9.30
N VAL A 55 2.44 -9.03 10.36
CA VAL A 55 2.16 -7.64 10.75
C VAL A 55 2.84 -6.60 9.84
N ASP A 56 3.56 -7.03 8.80
CA ASP A 56 3.84 -6.16 7.65
C ASP A 56 2.58 -6.11 6.78
N ASP A 57 1.59 -5.31 7.21
CA ASP A 57 0.31 -5.03 6.52
C ASP A 57 0.52 -4.27 5.18
N GLY A 58 1.59 -4.60 4.46
CA GLY A 58 2.12 -3.87 3.30
C GLY A 58 2.45 -2.39 3.57
N THR A 59 2.26 -1.93 4.81
CA THR A 59 2.20 -0.51 5.13
C THR A 59 3.59 0.02 5.38
N ARG A 60 4.03 0.97 4.55
CA ARG A 60 5.39 1.52 4.61
C ARG A 60 5.36 2.99 4.97
N SER A 61 6.08 3.36 6.03
CA SER A 61 6.32 4.76 6.40
C SER A 61 7.73 5.19 5.99
N LEU A 62 7.82 6.26 5.22
CA LEU A 62 9.07 6.89 4.82
C LEU A 62 9.19 8.27 5.46
N ARG A 63 10.37 8.63 5.97
CA ARG A 63 10.64 9.95 6.53
C ARG A 63 11.92 10.53 5.95
N PHE A 64 11.87 11.79 5.53
CA PHE A 64 13.00 12.49 4.95
C PHE A 64 13.16 13.88 5.57
N ASP A 65 14.40 14.28 5.84
CA ASP A 65 14.75 15.66 6.19
C ASP A 65 15.29 16.35 4.93
N LEU A 66 14.55 17.33 4.43
CA LEU A 66 14.85 18.07 3.21
C LEU A 66 15.29 19.50 3.52
N CYS A 67 16.30 19.98 2.78
CA CYS A 67 16.53 21.41 2.65
C CYS A 67 15.45 22.06 1.76
N GLU A 68 15.41 23.39 1.72
CA GLU A 68 14.39 24.14 0.99
C GLU A 68 14.35 23.79 -0.52
N SER A 69 15.51 23.61 -1.16
CA SER A 69 15.57 23.26 -2.59
C SER A 69 15.05 21.85 -2.88
N CYS A 70 15.38 20.87 -2.03
CA CYS A 70 14.86 19.51 -2.16
C CYS A 70 13.35 19.44 -1.92
N ARG A 71 12.83 20.20 -0.96
CA ARG A 71 11.37 20.32 -0.72
C ARG A 71 10.66 20.85 -1.95
N GLN A 72 11.14 21.95 -2.53
CA GLN A 72 10.52 22.55 -3.72
C GLN A 72 10.50 21.58 -4.91
N ARG A 73 11.55 20.78 -5.09
CA ARG A 73 11.61 19.74 -6.14
C ARG A 73 10.60 18.62 -5.88
N PHE A 74 10.52 18.15 -4.64
CA PHE A 74 9.60 17.08 -4.25
C PHE A 74 8.14 17.49 -4.45
N VAL A 75 7.76 18.70 -4.02
CA VAL A 75 6.38 19.21 -4.20
C VAL A 75 6.00 19.32 -5.69
N LYS A 76 6.94 19.62 -6.58
CA LYS A 76 6.69 19.72 -8.02
C LYS A 76 6.56 18.36 -8.71
N ASN A 77 7.27 17.34 -8.22
CA ASN A 77 7.26 16.00 -8.82
C ASN A 77 7.51 14.92 -7.74
N PRO A 78 6.52 14.60 -6.90
CA PRO A 78 6.69 13.70 -5.76
C PRO A 78 6.97 12.25 -6.19
N LEU A 79 6.48 11.85 -7.36
CA LEU A 79 6.68 10.52 -7.92
C LEU A 79 7.93 10.42 -8.82
N GLY A 80 8.62 11.55 -9.07
CA GLY A 80 9.81 11.58 -9.93
C GLY A 80 9.56 11.14 -11.38
N VAL A 81 8.29 11.06 -11.82
CA VAL A 81 7.93 10.59 -13.16
C VAL A 81 8.56 11.56 -14.15
N LYS A 82 9.40 11.03 -15.04
CA LYS A 82 9.97 11.82 -16.14
C LYS A 82 8.80 12.23 -17.01
N SER A 83 8.56 13.53 -17.16
CA SER A 83 7.63 14.06 -18.15
C SER A 83 7.96 13.37 -19.47
N GLY A 84 7.01 12.60 -20.01
CA GLY A 84 7.24 11.78 -21.20
C GLY A 84 7.93 12.62 -22.27
N LYS A 85 8.96 12.06 -22.92
CA LYS A 85 9.72 12.75 -23.97
C LYS A 85 8.70 13.44 -24.89
N GLN A 86 8.70 14.77 -24.90
CA GLN A 86 7.88 15.55 -25.80
C GLN A 86 8.31 15.14 -27.21
N LEU A 87 7.52 14.29 -27.87
CA LEU A 87 7.76 13.86 -29.24
C LEU A 87 7.48 15.08 -30.11
N ASN A 88 8.53 15.86 -30.38
CA ASN A 88 8.46 16.93 -31.37
C ASN A 88 8.46 16.26 -32.74
N PHE A 89 7.27 16.06 -33.32
CA PHE A 89 7.15 15.67 -34.71
C PHE A 89 7.61 16.84 -35.58
N SER A 90 8.63 16.62 -36.41
CA SER A 90 8.95 17.55 -37.50
C SER A 90 7.85 17.45 -38.55
N ASN A 91 7.27 18.57 -38.97
CA ASN A 91 6.36 18.61 -40.12
C ASN A 91 7.12 18.16 -41.37
N ASN A 92 6.52 17.24 -42.13
CA ASN A 92 6.95 16.80 -43.46
C ASN A 92 5.93 17.27 -44.50
#